data_AF-A0A2V8CEA4-F1
#
_entry.id   AF-A0A2V8CEA4-F1
#
_cell.length_a   1.000
_cell.length_b   1.000
_cell.length_c   1.000
_cell.angle_alpha   90.00
_cell.angle_beta   90.00
_cell.angle_gamma   90.00
#
_symmetry.space_group_name_H-M   'P 1'
#
loop_
_entity.id
_entity.type
_entity.pdbx_description
1 polymer ?
#
loop_
_entity_poly.entity_id
_entity_poly.type
_entity_poly.pdbx_seq_one_letter_code
_entity_poly.pdbx_strand_id
1 'polypeptide(L)'
;MHVLGIDAGGTKTVCLLADERGMIVSEGRGPGANLLAAGELGVEKVLHEVMETAIGDRAITPAAICLGIAGVDREDEARTVRAIMRRIGYKSRVLVVNDALIALVAGAQDAPGIVIIAGTGSIVYGRNAAGEAARAGGWGHMIGDEGSGYWIGREALAAVMRAADGRGPATQLGGDILAHFAVDDESRLPRIVYDRDQPRMSVAALGPIVERAAELGDAVATRI
;
A
#
# COMPACT_ATOMS: atom_id res chain seq x y z
N MET A 1 19.74 -19.02 -15.08
CA MET A 1 19.85 -18.30 -13.79
C MET A 1 18.46 -17.85 -13.37
N HIS A 2 18.15 -17.75 -12.07
CA HIS A 2 16.85 -17.26 -11.60
C HIS A 2 17.00 -16.10 -10.62
N VAL A 3 16.02 -15.21 -10.59
CA VAL A 3 15.91 -14.10 -9.65
C VAL A 3 14.52 -14.07 -9.01
N LEU A 4 14.42 -13.50 -7.82
CA LEU A 4 13.15 -13.18 -7.19
C LEU A 4 12.90 -11.67 -7.20
N GLY A 5 11.71 -11.26 -7.62
CA GLY A 5 11.19 -9.91 -7.43
C GLY A 5 10.01 -9.94 -6.47
N ILE A 6 10.04 -9.13 -5.42
CA ILE A 6 9.01 -9.11 -4.38
C ILE A 6 8.45 -7.69 -4.25
N ASP A 7 7.13 -7.54 -4.39
CA ASP A 7 6.36 -6.34 -4.08
C ASP A 7 5.57 -6.58 -2.78
N ALA A 8 6.02 -5.97 -1.70
CA ALA A 8 5.50 -6.12 -0.35
C ALA A 8 4.80 -4.83 0.11
N GLY A 9 3.52 -4.71 -0.24
CA GLY A 9 2.69 -3.58 0.14
C GLY A 9 2.03 -3.72 1.51
N GLY A 10 1.18 -2.74 1.85
CA GLY A 10 0.40 -2.76 3.10
C GLY A 10 -0.72 -3.81 3.14
N THR A 11 -1.24 -4.22 1.97
CA THR A 11 -2.42 -5.11 1.88
C THR A 11 -2.10 -6.49 1.32
N LYS A 12 -1.12 -6.58 0.43
CA LYS A 12 -0.72 -7.81 -0.25
C LYS A 12 0.79 -7.84 -0.45
N THR A 13 1.31 -9.06 -0.58
CA THR A 13 2.68 -9.32 -1.01
C THR A 13 2.65 -10.24 -2.22
N VAL A 14 3.44 -9.92 -3.25
CA VAL A 14 3.60 -10.74 -4.45
C VAL A 14 5.08 -11.02 -4.65
N CYS A 15 5.45 -12.29 -4.77
CA CYS A 15 6.79 -12.75 -5.10
C CYS A 15 6.76 -13.43 -6.47
N LEU A 16 7.62 -12.99 -7.38
CA LEU A 16 7.76 -13.55 -8.72
C LEU A 16 9.13 -14.22 -8.86
N LEU A 17 9.12 -15.46 -9.33
CA LEU A 17 10.32 -16.15 -9.81
C LEU A 17 10.47 -15.91 -11.30
N ALA A 18 11.59 -15.34 -11.72
CA ALA A 18 11.90 -15.10 -13.13
C ALA A 18 13.21 -15.78 -13.54
N ASP A 19 13.28 -16.18 -14.80
CA ASP A 19 14.52 -16.68 -15.41
C ASP A 19 15.42 -15.53 -15.91
N GLU A 20 16.57 -15.90 -16.50
CA GLU A 20 17.57 -14.95 -17.02
C GLU A 20 17.10 -14.14 -18.24
N ARG A 21 15.99 -14.53 -18.86
CA ARG A 21 15.36 -13.82 -19.97
C ARG A 21 14.25 -12.89 -19.49
N GLY A 22 14.01 -12.82 -18.18
CA GLY A 22 12.92 -12.05 -17.58
C GLY A 22 11.55 -12.73 -17.71
N MET A 23 11.50 -14.01 -18.08
CA MET A 23 10.24 -14.75 -18.15
C MET A 23 9.82 -15.17 -16.75
N ILE A 24 8.57 -14.87 -16.40
CA ILE A 24 7.99 -15.28 -15.11
C ILE A 24 7.71 -16.79 -15.15
N VAL A 25 8.32 -17.51 -14.22
CA VAL A 25 8.23 -18.97 -14.07
C VAL A 25 7.08 -19.35 -13.14
N SER A 26 6.94 -18.62 -12.03
CA SER A 26 5.95 -18.87 -10.99
C SER A 26 5.78 -17.66 -10.08
N GLU A 27 4.70 -17.66 -9.29
CA GLU A 27 4.39 -16.62 -8.33
C GLU A 27 3.99 -17.20 -6.97
N GLY A 28 4.27 -16.44 -5.91
CA GLY A 28 3.75 -16.64 -4.56
C GLY A 28 3.02 -15.38 -4.10
N ARG A 29 1.88 -15.56 -3.43
CA ARG A 29 1.05 -14.44 -2.94
C ARG A 29 0.74 -14.61 -1.46
N GLY A 30 0.72 -13.50 -0.75
CA GLY A 30 0.44 -13.46 0.68
C GLY A 30 -0.18 -12.12 1.11
N PRO A 31 -0.48 -11.99 2.42
CA PRO A 31 -0.98 -10.72 2.98
C PRO A 31 0.12 -9.63 2.93
N GLY A 32 -0.25 -8.40 3.31
CA GLY A 32 0.70 -7.29 3.37
C GLY A 32 1.82 -7.51 4.39
N ALA A 33 3.00 -6.94 4.10
CA ALA A 33 4.19 -7.06 4.94
C ALA A 33 4.75 -5.69 5.32
N ASN A 34 3.89 -4.83 5.88
CA ASN A 34 4.30 -3.53 6.39
C ASN A 34 4.95 -3.66 7.77
N LEU A 35 6.21 -3.21 7.90
CA LEU A 35 7.01 -3.37 9.12
C LEU A 35 6.38 -2.67 10.34
N LEU A 36 5.75 -1.50 10.16
CA LEU A 36 5.12 -0.74 11.24
C LEU A 36 3.85 -1.43 11.77
N ALA A 37 3.10 -2.10 10.90
CA ALA A 37 1.85 -2.75 11.26
C ALA A 37 2.03 -4.20 11.74
N ALA A 38 2.87 -4.98 11.05
CA ALA A 38 3.03 -6.42 11.30
C ALA A 38 4.22 -6.76 12.20
N GLY A 39 5.16 -5.84 12.40
CA GLY A 39 6.42 -6.09 13.11
C GLY A 39 7.36 -7.06 12.36
N GLU A 40 8.56 -7.28 12.90
CA GLU A 40 9.59 -8.09 12.24
C GLU A 40 9.16 -9.54 11.98
N LEU A 41 8.58 -10.21 12.99
CA LEU A 41 8.19 -11.62 12.88
C LEU A 41 7.06 -11.83 11.87
N GLY A 42 6.11 -10.88 11.80
CA GLY A 42 5.02 -10.91 10.82
C GLY A 42 5.56 -10.77 9.41
N VAL A 43 6.45 -9.80 9.17
CA VAL A 43 7.12 -9.60 7.88
C VAL A 43 7.96 -10.82 7.50
N GLU A 44 8.73 -11.38 8.43
CA GLU A 44 9.56 -12.57 8.20
C GLU A 44 8.72 -13.77 7.75
N LYS A 45 7.62 -14.03 8.44
CA LYS A 45 6.70 -15.12 8.10
C LYS A 45 6.13 -14.95 6.68
N VAL A 46 5.62 -13.75 6.36
CA VAL A 46 5.04 -13.47 5.04
C VAL A 46 6.07 -13.63 3.94
N LEU A 47 7.26 -13.04 4.10
CA LEU A 47 8.32 -13.12 3.10
C LEU A 47 8.78 -14.57 2.88
N HIS A 48 8.96 -15.34 3.95
CA HIS A 48 9.29 -16.76 3.85
C HIS A 48 8.22 -17.53 3.07
N GLU A 49 6.95 -17.41 3.44
CA GLU A 49 5.84 -18.15 2.81
C GLU A 49 5.68 -17.82 1.32
N VAL A 50 5.77 -16.54 0.93
CA VAL A 50 5.64 -16.17 -0.50
C VAL A 50 6.84 -16.61 -1.33
N MET A 51 8.05 -16.64 -0.76
CA MET A 51 9.25 -17.14 -1.44
C MET A 51 9.21 -18.64 -1.62
N GLU A 52 8.85 -19.39 -0.57
CA GLU A 52 8.67 -20.85 -0.64
C GLU A 52 7.60 -21.21 -1.67
N THR A 53 6.48 -20.48 -1.70
CA THR A 53 5.42 -20.71 -2.70
C THR A 53 5.91 -20.42 -4.12
N ALA A 54 6.64 -19.32 -4.34
CA ALA A 54 7.15 -18.95 -5.66
C ALA A 54 8.20 -19.96 -6.16
N ILE A 55 9.07 -20.48 -5.29
CA ILE A 55 10.09 -21.46 -5.65
C ILE A 55 9.46 -22.85 -5.84
N GLY A 56 8.54 -23.23 -4.95
CA GLY A 56 7.93 -24.56 -4.88
C GLY A 56 8.96 -25.66 -4.63
N ASP A 57 8.70 -26.87 -5.13
CA ASP A 57 9.60 -28.03 -4.94
C ASP A 57 10.90 -27.97 -5.79
N ARG A 58 11.22 -26.81 -6.38
CA ARG A 58 12.38 -26.67 -7.27
C ARG A 58 13.64 -26.48 -6.43
N ALA A 59 14.68 -27.24 -6.74
CA ALA A 59 16.01 -27.05 -6.16
C ALA A 59 16.72 -25.82 -6.76
N ILE A 60 16.12 -24.64 -6.63
CA ILE A 60 16.62 -23.37 -7.15
C ILE A 60 17.14 -22.51 -6.00
N THR A 61 18.37 -22.02 -6.15
CA THR A 61 18.86 -20.89 -5.35
C THR A 61 18.85 -19.65 -6.24
N PRO A 62 18.04 -18.62 -5.94
CA PRO A 62 18.04 -17.38 -6.70
C PRO A 62 19.41 -16.73 -6.67
N ALA A 63 19.88 -16.18 -7.79
CA ALA A 63 21.11 -15.42 -7.84
C ALA A 63 20.97 -14.08 -7.11
N ALA A 64 19.80 -13.46 -7.22
CA ALA A 64 19.45 -12.22 -6.53
C ALA A 64 17.97 -12.20 -6.12
N ILE A 65 17.68 -11.41 -5.09
CA ILE A 65 16.35 -11.12 -4.60
C ILE A 65 16.22 -9.60 -4.53
N CYS A 66 15.26 -9.03 -5.24
CA CYS A 66 14.88 -7.63 -5.13
C CYS A 66 13.56 -7.54 -4.37
N LEU A 67 13.55 -6.85 -3.23
CA LEU A 67 12.40 -6.63 -2.39
C LEU A 67 12.05 -5.15 -2.38
N GLY A 68 10.99 -4.77 -3.08
CA GLY A 68 10.31 -3.50 -2.90
C GLY A 68 9.29 -3.64 -1.77
N ILE A 69 9.45 -2.86 -0.71
CA ILE A 69 8.63 -3.00 0.50
C ILE A 69 8.16 -1.64 0.99
N ALA A 70 6.86 -1.55 1.28
CA ALA A 70 6.22 -0.34 1.77
C ALA A 70 6.75 0.02 3.16
N GLY A 71 7.08 1.30 3.35
CA GLY A 71 7.58 1.83 4.62
C GLY A 71 9.05 1.53 4.89
N VAL A 72 9.83 1.15 3.86
CA VAL A 72 11.29 1.24 3.93
C VAL A 72 11.72 2.54 3.23
N ASP A 73 11.81 3.58 4.04
CA ASP A 73 12.23 4.92 3.62
C ASP A 73 13.59 5.30 4.19
N ARG A 74 14.00 4.65 5.27
CA ARG A 74 15.21 4.95 6.02
C ARG A 74 16.15 3.76 6.08
N GLU A 75 17.43 4.07 6.26
CA GLU A 75 18.47 3.04 6.28
C GLU A 75 18.38 2.10 7.50
N ASP A 76 17.82 2.54 8.63
CA ASP A 76 17.49 1.68 9.77
C ASP A 76 16.41 0.65 9.44
N GLU A 77 15.32 1.04 8.78
CA GLU A 77 14.27 0.11 8.34
C GLU A 77 14.81 -0.89 7.31
N ALA A 78 15.59 -0.41 6.34
CA ALA A 78 16.24 -1.26 5.35
C ALA A 78 17.21 -2.26 6.01
N ARG A 79 17.90 -1.87 7.08
CA ARG A 79 18.78 -2.78 7.85
C ARG A 79 17.98 -3.87 8.54
N THR A 80 16.83 -3.55 9.12
CA THR A 80 15.93 -4.53 9.75
C THR A 80 15.43 -5.55 8.72
N VAL A 81 14.96 -5.09 7.56
CA VAL A 81 14.52 -5.99 6.48
C VAL A 81 15.67 -6.86 5.96
N ARG A 82 16.88 -6.31 5.80
CA ARG A 82 18.07 -7.11 5.47
C ARG A 82 18.43 -8.13 6.56
N ALA A 83 18.12 -7.87 7.83
CA ALA A 83 18.30 -8.85 8.91
C ALA A 83 17.27 -9.98 8.81
N ILE A 84 16.00 -9.66 8.56
CA ILE A 84 14.93 -10.64 8.27
C ILE A 84 15.34 -11.56 7.12
N MET A 85 15.75 -10.99 5.99
CA MET A 85 16.17 -11.77 4.82
C MET A 85 17.37 -12.68 5.09
N ARG A 86 18.28 -12.28 5.99
CA ARG A 86 19.39 -13.13 6.45
C ARG A 86 18.92 -14.29 7.32
N ARG A 87 17.91 -14.09 8.18
CA ARG A 87 17.31 -15.16 9.01
C ARG A 87 16.58 -16.19 8.15
N ILE A 88 15.91 -15.76 7.09
CA ILE A 88 15.26 -16.64 6.12
C ILE A 88 16.29 -17.55 5.40
N GLY A 89 17.54 -17.09 5.21
CA GLY A 89 18.67 -18.00 4.93
C GLY A 89 19.03 -18.21 3.46
N TYR A 90 18.46 -17.44 2.52
CA TYR A 90 18.90 -17.48 1.13
C TYR A 90 20.32 -16.89 0.97
N LYS A 91 21.23 -17.65 0.35
CA LYS A 91 22.61 -17.20 0.01
C LYS A 91 22.66 -16.29 -1.23
N SER A 92 21.62 -15.48 -1.42
CA SER A 92 21.42 -14.64 -2.59
C SER A 92 21.87 -13.20 -2.31
N ARG A 93 22.22 -12.45 -3.35
CA ARG A 93 22.35 -11.00 -3.22
C ARG A 93 20.96 -10.41 -2.98
N VAL A 94 20.77 -9.71 -1.86
CA VAL A 94 19.48 -9.08 -1.50
C VAL A 94 19.56 -7.58 -1.72
N LEU A 95 18.63 -7.05 -2.52
CA LEU A 95 18.37 -5.63 -2.69
C LEU A 95 17.06 -5.31 -1.97
N VAL A 96 17.11 -4.40 -1.01
CA VAL A 96 15.90 -3.88 -0.36
C VAL A 96 15.73 -2.45 -0.85
N VAL A 97 14.58 -2.17 -1.44
CA VAL A 97 14.24 -0.88 -2.02
C VAL A 97 12.84 -0.46 -1.58
N ASN A 98 12.54 0.81 -1.77
CA ASN A 98 11.19 1.33 -1.57
C ASN A 98 10.24 0.76 -2.64
N ASP A 99 9.00 0.48 -2.27
CA ASP A 99 7.95 -0.01 -3.17
C ASP A 99 7.66 0.97 -4.33
N ALA A 100 7.79 2.28 -4.11
CA ALA A 100 7.65 3.26 -5.17
C ALA A 100 8.76 3.16 -6.22
N LEU A 101 9.97 2.72 -5.87
CA LEU A 101 11.04 2.54 -6.85
C LEU A 101 10.73 1.39 -7.82
N ILE A 102 10.21 0.26 -7.31
CA ILE A 102 9.86 -0.87 -8.19
C ILE A 102 8.67 -0.51 -9.08
N ALA A 103 7.70 0.27 -8.58
CA ALA A 103 6.59 0.78 -9.37
C ALA A 103 7.06 1.74 -10.47
N LEU A 104 8.01 2.63 -10.16
CA LEU A 104 8.62 3.52 -11.14
C LEU A 104 9.33 2.73 -12.25
N VAL A 105 10.17 1.75 -11.87
CA VAL A 105 10.92 0.93 -12.85
C VAL A 105 9.97 0.06 -13.68
N ALA A 106 8.86 -0.41 -13.12
CA ALA A 106 7.87 -1.16 -13.89
C ALA A 106 7.23 -0.34 -15.02
N GLY A 107 7.03 0.97 -14.82
CA GLY A 107 6.44 1.86 -15.83
C GLY A 107 7.46 2.57 -16.73
N ALA A 108 8.59 3.00 -16.17
CA ALA A 108 9.58 3.83 -16.85
C ALA A 108 10.88 3.06 -17.20
N GLN A 109 11.02 1.81 -16.75
CA GLN A 109 12.26 1.04 -16.89
C GLN A 109 13.46 1.82 -16.33
N ASP A 110 14.53 1.97 -17.12
CA ASP A 110 15.72 2.74 -16.75
C ASP A 110 15.63 4.23 -17.10
N ALA A 111 14.50 4.67 -17.69
CA ALA A 111 14.32 6.08 -18.04
C ALA A 111 14.05 6.94 -16.79
N PRO A 112 14.46 8.23 -16.81
CA PRO A 112 14.03 9.18 -15.80
C PRO A 112 12.50 9.28 -15.75
N GLY A 113 11.94 9.38 -14.56
CA GLY A 113 10.49 9.42 -14.42
C GLY A 113 10.02 9.71 -13.01
N ILE A 114 8.70 9.88 -12.91
CA ILE A 114 7.98 10.09 -11.66
C ILE A 114 6.83 9.06 -11.63
N VAL A 115 6.66 8.42 -10.49
CA VAL A 115 5.49 7.60 -10.17
C VAL A 115 4.65 8.30 -9.12
N ILE A 116 3.34 8.25 -9.31
CA ILE A 116 2.35 8.73 -8.35
C ILE A 116 1.53 7.51 -7.94
N ILE A 117 1.57 7.17 -6.66
CA ILE A 117 0.80 6.07 -6.09
C ILE A 117 -0.32 6.67 -5.25
N ALA A 118 -1.56 6.31 -5.57
CA ALA A 118 -2.76 6.68 -4.82
C ALA A 118 -3.59 5.40 -4.56
N GLY A 119 -3.32 4.78 -3.41
CA GLY A 119 -4.04 3.59 -2.92
C GLY A 119 -4.62 3.87 -1.54
N THR A 120 -4.48 2.94 -0.60
CA THR A 120 -4.83 3.20 0.81
C THR A 120 -4.08 4.41 1.39
N GLY A 121 -2.83 4.62 0.97
CA GLY A 121 -2.04 5.82 1.20
C GLY A 121 -1.58 6.45 -0.11
N SER A 122 -0.76 7.50 -0.07
CA SER A 122 -0.24 8.12 -1.28
C SER A 122 1.21 8.56 -1.17
N ILE A 123 1.92 8.51 -2.30
CA ILE A 123 3.32 8.91 -2.41
C ILE A 123 3.63 9.32 -3.85
N VAL A 124 4.47 10.32 -4.00
CA VAL A 124 5.14 10.67 -5.27
C VAL A 124 6.62 10.35 -5.12
N TYR A 125 7.16 9.59 -6.06
CA TYR A 125 8.58 9.25 -6.10
C TYR A 125 9.12 9.48 -7.51
N GLY A 126 10.32 10.03 -7.63
CA GLY A 126 10.94 10.26 -8.92
C GLY A 126 12.43 9.97 -8.90
N ARG A 127 12.96 9.63 -10.08
CA ARG A 127 14.39 9.42 -10.31
C ARG A 127 14.80 10.13 -11.59
N ASN A 128 15.88 10.90 -11.53
CA ASN A 128 16.42 11.63 -12.68
C ASN A 128 17.44 10.79 -13.48
N ALA A 129 17.97 11.36 -14.57
CA ALA A 129 18.97 10.70 -15.42
C ALA A 129 20.32 10.45 -14.75
N ALA A 130 20.66 11.21 -13.71
CA ALA A 130 21.85 10.97 -12.89
C ALA A 130 21.63 9.83 -11.86
N GLY A 131 20.42 9.28 -11.80
CA GLY A 131 20.02 8.25 -10.88
C GLY A 131 19.66 8.77 -9.48
N GLU A 132 19.61 10.09 -9.29
CA GLU A 132 19.23 10.75 -8.04
C GLU A 132 17.72 10.63 -7.86
N ALA A 133 17.30 10.34 -6.62
CA ALA A 133 15.91 10.13 -6.28
C ALA A 133 15.35 11.24 -5.39
N ALA A 134 14.08 11.55 -5.56
CA ALA A 134 13.32 12.46 -4.72
C ALA A 134 11.93 11.90 -4.41
N ARG A 135 11.37 12.34 -3.29
CA ARG A 135 10.03 11.96 -2.82
C ARG A 135 9.24 13.18 -2.40
N ALA A 136 7.93 13.15 -2.63
CA ALA A 136 6.95 14.06 -2.02
C ALA A 136 5.77 13.25 -1.47
N GLY A 137 5.27 13.62 -0.29
CA GLY A 137 4.25 12.85 0.42
C GLY A 137 4.79 11.53 1.00
N GLY A 138 3.91 10.55 1.19
CA GLY A 138 4.27 9.26 1.81
C GLY A 138 4.50 9.33 3.32
N TRP A 139 4.02 10.38 3.98
CA TRP A 139 4.19 10.57 5.44
C TRP A 139 3.21 9.77 6.28
N GLY A 140 2.29 9.06 5.64
CA GLY A 140 1.27 8.25 6.27
C GLY A 140 0.04 9.05 6.69
N HIS A 141 -1.05 8.31 6.87
CA HIS A 141 -2.41 8.80 7.04
C HIS A 141 -2.66 9.82 8.18
N MET A 142 -1.80 9.87 9.20
CA MET A 142 -1.97 10.82 10.32
C MET A 142 -1.55 12.25 9.95
N ILE A 143 -0.56 12.40 9.06
CA ILE A 143 0.11 13.69 8.77
C ILE A 143 0.29 13.97 7.28
N GLY A 144 -0.24 13.11 6.41
CA GLY A 144 -0.18 13.23 4.95
C GLY A 144 -1.14 12.25 4.28
N ASP A 145 -0.66 11.55 3.24
CA ASP A 145 -1.45 10.68 2.36
C ASP A 145 -2.56 11.44 1.58
N GLU A 146 -2.34 12.70 1.23
CA GLU A 146 -3.27 13.50 0.43
C GLU A 146 -3.59 12.83 -0.91
N GLY A 147 -4.87 12.84 -1.31
CA GLY A 147 -5.34 12.17 -2.53
C GLY A 147 -5.38 10.64 -2.45
N SER A 148 -5.03 10.03 -1.31
CA SER A 148 -5.24 8.60 -1.09
C SER A 148 -6.70 8.27 -0.82
N GLY A 149 -7.06 6.99 -0.94
CA GLY A 149 -8.37 6.49 -0.54
C GLY A 149 -8.67 6.77 0.95
N TYR A 150 -7.67 6.67 1.84
CA TYR A 150 -7.88 7.03 3.25
C TYR A 150 -8.20 8.51 3.42
N TRP A 151 -7.48 9.39 2.71
CA TRP A 151 -7.74 10.82 2.76
C TRP A 151 -9.15 11.15 2.26
N ILE A 152 -9.55 10.59 1.11
CA ILE A 152 -10.91 10.73 0.55
C ILE A 152 -11.97 10.26 1.56
N GLY A 153 -11.80 9.06 2.12
CA GLY A 153 -12.75 8.51 3.09
C GLY A 153 -12.82 9.31 4.39
N ARG A 154 -11.69 9.85 4.86
CA ARG A 154 -11.65 10.71 6.04
C ARG A 154 -12.37 12.03 5.79
N GLU A 155 -12.16 12.66 4.64
CA GLU A 155 -12.86 13.90 4.28
C GLU A 155 -14.37 13.66 4.14
N ALA A 156 -14.77 12.51 3.59
CA ALA A 156 -16.17 12.11 3.50
C ALA A 156 -16.83 11.91 4.87
N LEU A 157 -16.16 11.18 5.78
CA LEU A 157 -16.62 11.04 7.17
C LEU A 157 -16.75 12.41 7.85
N ALA A 158 -15.74 13.27 7.72
CA ALA A 158 -15.77 14.61 8.29
C ALA A 158 -16.92 15.46 7.71
N ALA A 159 -17.20 15.32 6.41
CA ALA A 159 -18.30 16.01 5.75
C ALA A 159 -19.68 15.52 6.24
N VAL A 160 -19.87 14.21 6.40
CA VAL A 160 -21.09 13.62 6.98
C VAL A 160 -21.31 14.11 8.41
N MET A 161 -20.26 14.10 9.25
CA MET A 161 -20.39 14.61 10.62
C MET A 161 -20.73 16.10 10.68
N ARG A 162 -20.15 16.92 9.78
CA ARG A 162 -20.49 18.35 9.67
C ARG A 162 -21.92 18.56 9.18
N ALA A 163 -22.41 17.73 8.26
CA ALA A 163 -23.80 17.81 7.82
C ALA A 163 -24.77 17.46 8.96
N ALA A 164 -24.47 16.40 9.73
CA ALA A 164 -25.29 15.93 10.84
C ALA A 164 -25.44 16.96 11.97
N ASP A 165 -24.40 17.74 12.26
CA ASP A 165 -24.44 18.79 13.29
C ASP A 165 -24.64 20.22 12.75
N GLY A 166 -24.96 20.36 11.47
CA GLY A 166 -25.30 21.64 10.83
C GLY A 166 -24.12 22.56 10.53
N ARG A 167 -22.86 22.10 10.70
CA ARG A 167 -21.65 22.84 10.32
C ARG A 167 -21.29 22.75 8.83
N GLY A 168 -21.98 21.89 8.09
CA GLY A 168 -21.75 21.64 6.67
C GLY A 168 -23.05 21.52 5.86
N PRO A 169 -22.95 21.58 4.53
CA PRO A 169 -24.10 21.37 3.65
C PRO A 169 -24.59 19.91 3.73
N ALA A 170 -25.87 19.70 3.43
CA ALA A 170 -26.41 18.36 3.23
C ALA A 170 -25.70 17.62 2.08
N THR A 171 -25.56 16.30 2.22
CA THR A 171 -24.88 15.43 1.24
C THR A 171 -25.51 14.05 1.24
N GLN A 172 -25.53 13.41 0.06
CA GLN A 172 -25.99 12.02 -0.10
C GLN A 172 -25.04 11.02 0.56
N LEU A 173 -23.78 11.42 0.80
CA LEU A 173 -22.77 10.61 1.48
C LEU A 173 -23.23 10.09 2.85
N GLY A 174 -24.09 10.83 3.56
CA GLY A 174 -24.60 10.40 4.87
C GLY A 174 -25.29 9.05 4.79
N GLY A 175 -26.31 8.93 3.93
CA GLY A 175 -27.06 7.69 3.76
C GLY A 175 -26.20 6.54 3.25
N ASP A 176 -25.33 6.81 2.28
CA ASP A 176 -24.49 5.78 1.66
C ASP A 176 -23.41 5.23 2.63
N ILE A 177 -22.81 6.10 3.45
CA ILE A 177 -21.79 5.70 4.44
C ILE A 177 -22.44 4.96 5.61
N LEU A 178 -23.60 5.41 6.09
CA LEU A 178 -24.38 4.70 7.11
C LEU A 178 -24.75 3.28 6.64
N ALA A 179 -25.22 3.16 5.38
CA ALA A 179 -25.51 1.87 4.76
C ALA A 179 -24.26 0.99 4.64
N HIS A 180 -23.11 1.55 4.23
CA HIS A 180 -21.85 0.82 4.13
C HIS A 180 -21.40 0.23 5.49
N PHE A 181 -21.56 1.00 6.56
CA PHE A 181 -21.19 0.55 7.91
C PHE A 181 -22.29 -0.22 8.64
N ALA A 182 -23.47 -0.37 8.02
CA ALA A 182 -24.66 -1.00 8.60
C ALA A 182 -25.05 -0.38 9.97
N VAL A 183 -25.14 0.94 9.99
CA VAL A 183 -25.58 1.72 11.16
C VAL A 183 -26.73 2.65 10.80
N ASP A 184 -27.60 2.91 11.78
CA ASP A 184 -28.82 3.68 11.56
C ASP A 184 -28.65 5.20 11.79
N ASP A 185 -27.53 5.62 12.40
CA ASP A 185 -27.27 7.02 12.76
C ASP A 185 -25.78 7.36 12.81
N GLU A 186 -25.46 8.63 12.54
CA GLU A 186 -24.10 9.16 12.46
C GLU A 186 -23.35 9.07 13.80
N SER A 187 -24.04 9.09 14.93
CA SER A 187 -23.42 8.96 16.26
C SER A 187 -22.72 7.61 16.47
N ARG A 188 -23.06 6.59 15.69
CA ARG A 188 -22.42 5.26 15.72
C ARG A 188 -21.12 5.20 14.92
N LEU A 189 -20.92 6.08 13.95
CA LEU A 189 -19.77 6.04 13.03
C LEU A 189 -18.42 6.10 13.75
N PRO A 190 -18.17 6.97 14.75
CA PRO A 190 -16.87 7.02 15.41
C PRO A 190 -16.46 5.66 15.96
N ARG A 191 -17.37 5.02 16.70
CA ARG A 191 -17.10 3.70 17.30
C ARG A 191 -16.82 2.65 16.23
N ILE A 192 -17.64 2.58 15.18
CA ILE A 192 -17.48 1.59 14.12
C ILE A 192 -16.20 1.80 13.32
N VAL A 193 -15.74 3.03 13.15
CA VAL A 193 -14.47 3.30 12.45
C VAL A 193 -13.27 2.88 13.30
N TYR A 194 -13.30 3.13 14.62
CA TYR A 194 -12.19 2.78 15.53
C TYR A 194 -12.14 1.29 15.91
N ASP A 195 -13.28 0.61 16.04
CA ASP A 195 -13.37 -0.77 16.54
C ASP A 195 -13.06 -1.85 15.47
N ARG A 196 -12.66 -1.48 14.25
CA ARG A 196 -12.36 -2.43 13.16
C ARG A 196 -10.98 -3.02 13.29
N ASP A 197 -10.81 -4.27 12.84
CA ASP A 197 -9.50 -4.94 12.77
C ASP A 197 -8.50 -4.19 11.86
N GLN A 198 -8.99 -3.47 10.83
CA GLN A 198 -8.17 -2.66 9.92
C GLN A 198 -8.80 -1.28 9.66
N PRO A 199 -8.74 -0.35 10.64
CA PRO A 199 -9.43 0.94 10.56
C PRO A 199 -9.06 1.75 9.32
N ARG A 200 -7.77 1.77 8.95
CA ARG A 200 -7.27 2.50 7.77
C ARG A 200 -7.86 1.97 6.46
N MET A 201 -7.98 0.64 6.34
CA MET A 201 -8.57 0.02 5.14
C MET A 201 -10.06 0.27 5.06
N SER A 202 -10.77 0.22 6.20
CA SER A 202 -12.20 0.50 6.27
C SER A 202 -12.52 1.93 5.86
N VAL A 203 -11.72 2.91 6.27
CA VAL A 203 -11.88 4.31 5.82
C VAL A 203 -11.55 4.44 4.34
N ALA A 204 -10.46 3.83 3.87
CA ALA A 204 -10.08 3.90 2.45
C ALA A 204 -11.12 3.28 1.51
N ALA A 205 -11.88 2.28 2.00
CA ALA A 205 -12.97 1.64 1.26
C ALA A 205 -14.17 2.56 0.97
N LEU A 206 -14.20 3.76 1.55
CA LEU A 206 -15.21 4.77 1.24
C LEU A 206 -14.93 5.50 -0.09
N GLY A 207 -13.73 5.40 -0.65
CA GLY A 207 -13.38 6.05 -1.93
C GLY A 207 -14.39 5.83 -3.05
N PRO A 208 -14.77 4.57 -3.37
CA PRO A 208 -15.79 4.29 -4.39
C PRO A 208 -17.19 4.84 -4.08
N ILE A 209 -17.53 5.04 -2.80
CA ILE A 209 -18.79 5.67 -2.39
C ILE A 209 -18.75 7.16 -2.72
N VAL A 210 -17.63 7.82 -2.41
CA VAL A 210 -17.41 9.23 -2.74
C VAL A 210 -17.42 9.46 -4.24
N GLU A 211 -16.71 8.62 -5.00
CA GLU A 211 -16.68 8.67 -6.46
C GLU A 211 -18.11 8.58 -7.03
N ARG A 212 -18.90 7.59 -6.60
CA ARG A 212 -20.29 7.44 -7.04
C ARG A 212 -21.15 8.65 -6.71
N ALA A 213 -21.03 9.19 -5.50
CA ALA A 213 -21.80 10.37 -5.11
C ALA A 213 -21.42 11.59 -5.97
N ALA A 214 -20.13 11.75 -6.30
CA ALA A 214 -19.66 12.80 -7.20
C ALA A 214 -20.21 12.61 -8.63
N GLU A 215 -20.23 11.38 -9.15
CA GLU A 215 -20.84 11.05 -10.46
C GLU A 215 -22.35 11.37 -10.51
N LEU A 216 -23.05 11.22 -9.37
CA LEU A 216 -24.46 11.59 -9.21
C LEU A 216 -24.69 13.09 -8.98
N GLY A 217 -23.63 13.90 -8.99
CA GLY A 217 -23.69 15.36 -8.87
C GLY A 217 -23.74 15.88 -7.44
N ASP A 218 -23.38 15.06 -6.43
CA ASP A 218 -23.22 15.55 -5.06
C ASP A 218 -22.04 16.55 -4.99
N ALA A 219 -22.36 17.80 -4.64
CA ALA A 219 -21.38 18.88 -4.62
C ALA A 219 -20.35 18.77 -3.49
N VAL A 220 -20.65 18.02 -2.42
CA VAL A 220 -19.69 17.75 -1.34
C VAL A 220 -18.70 16.71 -1.81
N ALA A 221 -19.18 15.60 -2.37
CA ALA A 221 -18.35 14.54 -2.93
C ALA A 221 -17.47 15.04 -4.08
N THR A 222 -17.98 15.90 -4.97
CA THR A 222 -17.21 16.48 -6.09
C THR A 222 -16.04 17.37 -5.64
N ARG A 223 -16.12 17.97 -4.45
CA ARG A 223 -15.03 18.80 -3.90
C ARG A 223 -13.97 18.00 -3.17
N ILE A 224 -14.31 16.78 -2.74
CA ILE A 224 -13.38 15.83 -2.13
C ILE A 224 -12.58 15.20 -3.26
#